data_AF-A0AA41U7X7-F1
#
_entry.id   AF-A0AA41U7X7-F1
#
_cell.length_a   1.000
_cell.length_b   1.000
_cell.length_c   1.000
_cell.angle_alpha   90.00
_cell.angle_beta   90.00
_cell.angle_gamma   90.00
#
_symmetry.space_group_name_H-M   'P 1'
#
loop_
_entity.id
_entity.type
_entity.pdbx_description
1 polymer ?
#
loop_
_entity_poly.entity_id
_entity_poly.type
_entity_poly.pdbx_seq_one_letter_code
_entity_poly.pdbx_strand_id
1 'polypeptide(L)'
;MSIDTVPADLLAQIRDALSRIHPRTYPVALRVRYAGTGPTLASCELWTGDADLLWARRATIDVTAGATMPDVEQAVLATGYCYALTRDGRPAWRFDANHGGIYALDITLNDAGPHPLAP
;
A
#
# COMPACT_ATOMS: atom_id res chain seq x y z
N MET A 1 21.53 3.68 -13.08
CA MET A 1 20.64 3.43 -11.93
C MET A 1 19.24 3.75 -12.43
N SER A 2 18.57 2.76 -13.00
CA SER A 2 17.26 2.96 -13.63
C SER A 2 16.23 3.19 -12.54
N ILE A 3 15.53 4.31 -12.62
CA ILE A 3 14.37 4.58 -11.78
C ILE A 3 13.29 3.65 -12.33
N ASP A 4 13.14 2.47 -11.72
CA ASP A 4 12.04 1.57 -12.01
C ASP A 4 10.76 2.39 -11.84
N THR A 5 10.12 2.65 -12.96
CA THR A 5 9.00 3.57 -13.03
C THR A 5 7.84 2.81 -12.43
N VAL A 6 7.31 3.29 -11.30
CA VAL A 6 6.08 2.74 -10.70
C VAL A 6 5.08 2.50 -11.83
N PRO A 7 4.52 1.29 -11.96
CA PRO A 7 3.53 1.02 -13.00
C PRO A 7 2.44 2.09 -12.92
N ALA A 8 2.30 2.91 -13.96
CA ALA A 8 1.45 4.10 -13.93
C ALA A 8 -0.01 3.76 -13.56
N ASP A 9 -0.47 2.60 -14.03
CA ASP A 9 -1.79 2.05 -13.73
C ASP A 9 -1.94 1.67 -12.25
N LEU A 10 -0.91 1.10 -11.63
CA LEU A 10 -0.93 0.76 -10.21
C LEU A 10 -1.05 2.01 -9.34
N LEU A 11 -0.26 3.04 -9.65
CA LEU A 11 -0.32 4.33 -8.96
C LEU A 11 -1.69 5.00 -9.13
N ALA A 12 -2.22 5.03 -10.36
CA ALA A 12 -3.51 5.64 -10.65
C ALA A 12 -4.64 4.97 -9.85
N GLN A 13 -4.67 3.63 -9.83
CA GLN A 13 -5.67 2.87 -9.09
C GLN A 13 -5.57 3.07 -7.58
N ILE A 14 -4.36 3.02 -7.01
CA ILE A 14 -4.17 3.24 -5.56
C ILE A 14 -4.59 4.67 -5.19
N ARG A 15 -4.23 5.68 -5.99
CA ARG A 15 -4.63 7.07 -5.77
C ARG A 15 -6.15 7.24 -5.82
N ASP A 16 -6.78 6.70 -6.85
CA ASP A 16 -8.23 6.73 -7.01
C ASP A 16 -8.95 6.05 -5.83
N ALA A 17 -8.48 4.88 -5.42
CA ALA A 17 -9.03 4.15 -4.28
C ALA A 17 -8.87 4.91 -2.96
N LEU A 18 -7.71 5.54 -2.73
CA LEU A 18 -7.47 6.36 -1.54
C LEU A 18 -8.29 7.65 -1.53
N SER A 19 -8.54 8.26 -2.69
CA SER A 19 -9.36 9.48 -2.79
C SER A 19 -10.79 9.30 -2.30
N ARG A 20 -11.30 8.07 -2.32
CA ARG A 20 -12.62 7.69 -1.82
C ARG A 20 -12.68 7.45 -0.31
N ILE A 21 -11.52 7.41 0.36
CA ILE A 21 -11.41 7.07 1.78
C ILE A 21 -10.94 8.31 2.53
N HIS A 22 -11.64 8.67 3.60
CA HIS A 22 -11.22 9.77 4.46
C HIS A 22 -10.12 9.28 5.43
N PRO A 23 -8.84 9.70 5.26
CA PRO A 23 -7.70 9.08 5.96
C PRO A 23 -7.64 9.38 7.46
N ARG A 24 -8.38 10.39 7.93
CA ARG A 24 -8.40 10.79 9.34
C ARG A 24 -9.40 10.01 10.19
N THR A 25 -10.25 9.19 9.57
CA THR A 25 -11.37 8.57 10.28
C THR A 25 -11.13 7.10 10.58
N TYR A 26 -10.29 6.42 9.79
CA TYR A 26 -10.12 4.97 9.83
C TYR A 26 -8.67 4.58 9.51
N PRO A 27 -8.08 3.59 10.21
CA PRO A 27 -6.83 2.98 9.76
C PRO A 27 -6.99 2.41 8.36
N VAL A 28 -5.98 2.61 7.51
CA VAL A 28 -5.97 2.16 6.12
C VAL A 28 -4.81 1.19 5.94
N ALA A 29 -5.03 0.10 5.21
CA ALA A 29 -3.96 -0.84 4.88
C ALA A 29 -4.09 -1.34 3.45
N LEU A 30 -2.95 -1.58 2.81
CA LEU A 30 -2.87 -2.39 1.60
C LEU A 30 -2.57 -3.83 1.99
N ARG A 31 -3.37 -4.75 1.46
CA ARG A 31 -3.18 -6.19 1.64
C ARG A 31 -2.80 -6.81 0.32
N VAL A 32 -1.73 -7.58 0.32
CA VAL A 32 -1.20 -8.23 -0.88
C VAL A 32 -0.98 -9.70 -0.64
N ARG A 33 -1.03 -10.48 -1.73
CA ARG A 33 -0.72 -11.90 -1.73
C ARG A 33 0.17 -12.22 -2.91
N TYR A 34 1.15 -13.09 -2.71
CA TYR A 34 2.00 -13.57 -3.80
C TYR A 34 1.25 -14.56 -4.71
N ALA A 35 1.62 -14.58 -5.99
CA ALA A 35 1.11 -15.55 -6.96
C ALA A 35 1.75 -16.95 -6.81
N GLY A 36 2.78 -17.08 -5.98
CA GLY A 36 3.50 -18.31 -5.72
C GLY A 36 4.71 -18.04 -4.84
N THR A 37 5.83 -18.71 -5.12
CA THR A 37 7.10 -18.51 -4.40
C THR A 37 7.93 -17.34 -4.94
N GLY A 38 7.50 -16.71 -6.04
CA GLY A 38 8.16 -15.55 -6.64
C GLY A 38 7.68 -14.21 -6.06
N PRO A 39 8.34 -13.09 -6.46
CA PRO A 39 8.05 -11.76 -5.94
C PRO A 39 6.75 -11.14 -6.50
N THR A 40 6.13 -11.79 -7.48
CA THR A 40 4.94 -11.30 -8.18
C THR A 40 3.69 -11.43 -7.30
N LEU A 41 2.90 -10.37 -7.27
CA LEU A 41 1.63 -10.33 -6.57
C LEU A 41 0.52 -11.02 -7.40
N ALA A 42 -0.29 -11.84 -6.73
CA ALA A 42 -1.56 -12.34 -7.24
C ALA A 42 -2.72 -11.38 -6.95
N SER A 43 -2.61 -10.57 -5.89
CA SER A 43 -3.65 -9.61 -5.53
C SER A 43 -3.07 -8.45 -4.74
N CYS A 44 -3.69 -7.29 -4.92
CA CYS A 44 -3.53 -6.11 -4.07
C CYS A 44 -4.92 -5.57 -3.76
N GLU A 45 -5.18 -5.26 -2.49
CA GLU A 45 -6.48 -4.81 -2.02
C GLU A 45 -6.31 -3.68 -1.02
N LEU A 46 -7.19 -2.69 -1.09
CA LEU A 46 -7.26 -1.61 -0.13
C LEU A 46 -8.31 -1.93 0.93
N TRP A 47 -7.92 -1.83 2.19
CA TRP A 47 -8.73 -2.15 3.34
C TRP A 47 -8.76 -0.98 4.32
N THR A 48 -9.89 -0.82 5.02
CA THR A 48 -9.99 0.10 6.16
C THR A 48 -10.44 -0.67 7.38
N GLY A 49 -9.84 -0.39 8.53
CA GLY A 49 -10.34 -0.85 9.82
C GLY A 49 -11.28 0.18 10.45
N ASP A 50 -12.10 -0.25 11.40
CA ASP A 50 -12.80 0.64 12.33
C ASP A 50 -12.19 0.57 13.74
N ALA A 51 -12.80 1.31 14.68
CA ALA A 51 -12.36 1.36 16.07
C ALA A 51 -12.44 -0.01 16.78
N ASP A 52 -13.28 -0.92 16.27
CA ASP A 52 -13.46 -2.27 16.79
C ASP A 52 -12.55 -3.30 16.09
N LEU A 53 -11.56 -2.81 15.31
CA LEU A 53 -10.61 -3.62 14.54
C LEU A 53 -11.27 -4.51 13.48
N LEU A 54 -12.51 -4.21 13.08
CA LEU A 54 -13.15 -4.89 11.97
C LEU A 54 -12.63 -4.28 10.67
N TRP A 55 -12.08 -5.13 9.81
CA TRP A 55 -11.51 -4.73 8.55
C TRP A 55 -12.48 -4.97 7.41
N ALA A 56 -12.75 -3.94 6.62
CA ALA A 56 -13.57 -4.01 5.42
C ALA A 56 -12.73 -3.73 4.17
N ARG A 57 -12.84 -4.59 3.16
CA ARG A 57 -12.25 -4.36 1.85
C ARG A 57 -12.98 -3.21 1.16
N ARG A 58 -12.23 -2.21 0.69
CA ARG A 58 -12.76 -1.03 0.00
C ARG A 58 -12.55 -1.06 -1.50
N ALA A 59 -11.42 -1.58 -1.94
CA ALA A 59 -11.12 -1.72 -3.35
C ALA A 59 -10.22 -2.93 -3.59
N THR A 60 -10.36 -3.51 -4.77
CA THR A 60 -9.36 -4.38 -5.36
C THR A 60 -8.55 -3.53 -6.32
N ILE A 61 -7.23 -3.68 -6.27
CA ILE A 61 -6.28 -3.01 -7.16
C ILE A 61 -5.82 -4.06 -8.16
N ASP A 62 -6.10 -3.82 -9.44
CA ASP A 62 -5.67 -4.71 -10.51
C ASP A 62 -4.15 -4.61 -10.64
N VAL A 63 -3.48 -5.64 -10.15
CA VAL A 63 -2.03 -5.79 -10.27
C VAL A 63 -1.72 -6.28 -11.68
N THR A 64 -1.03 -5.45 -12.46
CA THR A 64 -0.49 -5.86 -13.76
C THR A 64 0.48 -7.02 -13.56
N ALA A 65 0.57 -7.91 -14.55
CA ALA A 65 1.50 -9.04 -14.50
C ALA A 65 2.92 -8.56 -14.18
N GLY A 66 3.50 -9.07 -13.09
CA GLY A 66 4.84 -8.71 -12.64
C GLY A 66 4.91 -7.69 -11.50
N ALA A 67 3.80 -7.07 -11.08
CA ALA A 67 3.81 -6.15 -9.94
C ALA A 67 4.30 -6.82 -8.65
N THR A 68 5.09 -6.09 -7.86
CA THR A 68 5.75 -6.55 -6.65
C THR A 68 5.41 -5.69 -5.44
N MET A 69 5.79 -6.11 -4.23
CA MET A 69 5.61 -5.29 -3.02
C MET A 69 6.36 -3.95 -3.09
N PRO A 70 7.62 -3.87 -3.58
CA PRO A 70 8.30 -2.61 -3.85
C PRO A 70 7.54 -1.66 -4.79
N ASP A 71 6.86 -2.18 -5.83
CA ASP A 71 6.06 -1.34 -6.72
C ASP A 71 4.88 -0.70 -5.97
N VAL A 72 4.24 -1.47 -5.09
CA VAL A 72 3.15 -0.99 -4.23
C VAL A 72 3.66 0.06 -3.25
N GLU A 73 4.82 -0.17 -2.63
CA GLU A 73 5.47 0.78 -1.72
C GLU A 73 5.75 2.12 -2.41
N GLN A 74 6.36 2.10 -3.58
CA GLN A 74 6.64 3.31 -4.36
C GLN A 74 5.36 4.00 -4.81
N ALA A 75 4.33 3.25 -5.20
CA ALA A 75 3.03 3.80 -5.55
C ALA A 75 2.38 4.52 -4.36
N VAL A 76 2.43 3.95 -3.15
CA VAL A 76 1.93 4.58 -1.92
C VAL A 76 2.66 5.89 -1.63
N LEU A 77 3.99 5.91 -1.71
CA LEU A 77 4.76 7.14 -1.48
C LEU A 77 4.38 8.22 -2.51
N ALA A 78 4.15 7.84 -3.77
CA ALA A 78 3.73 8.73 -4.84
C ALA A 78 2.26 9.20 -4.73
N THR A 79 1.44 8.66 -3.81
CA THR A 79 0.12 9.22 -3.47
C THR A 79 0.18 10.24 -2.34
N GLY A 80 1.34 10.45 -1.70
CA GLY A 80 1.46 11.31 -0.52
C GLY A 80 1.05 10.60 0.78
N TYR A 81 0.91 9.28 0.77
CA TYR A 81 0.78 8.47 1.97
C TYR A 81 2.16 7.94 2.36
N CYS A 82 2.30 7.53 3.62
CA CYS A 82 3.48 6.90 4.16
C CYS A 82 3.11 5.65 4.95
N TYR A 83 4.12 4.85 5.31
CA TYR A 83 3.98 3.65 6.11
C TYR A 83 5.10 3.59 7.14
N ALA A 84 4.87 2.81 8.20
CA ALA A 84 5.89 2.59 9.21
C ALA A 84 7.07 1.80 8.65
N LEU A 85 8.26 2.10 9.16
CA LEU A 85 9.47 1.33 8.90
C LEU A 85 9.83 0.50 10.14
N THR A 86 10.43 -0.66 9.91
CA THR A 86 11.10 -1.44 10.97
C THR A 86 12.33 -0.68 11.46
N ARG A 87 12.89 -1.14 12.59
CA ARG A 87 14.13 -0.56 13.16
C ARG A 87 15.29 -0.54 12.17
N ASP A 88 15.31 -1.47 11.21
CA ASP A 88 16.34 -1.59 10.18
C ASP A 88 16.02 -0.78 8.91
N GLY A 89 15.01 0.10 8.95
CA GLY A 89 14.65 1.00 7.85
C GLY A 89 13.88 0.34 6.70
N ARG A 90 13.33 -0.87 6.91
CA ARG A 90 12.53 -1.58 5.90
C ARG A 90 11.04 -1.31 6.10
N PRO A 91 10.20 -1.33 5.05
CA PRO A 91 8.75 -1.26 5.18
C PRO A 91 8.22 -2.30 6.18
N ALA A 92 7.39 -1.88 7.14
CA ALA A 92 6.88 -2.72 8.22
C ALA A 92 5.70 -3.59 7.77
N TRP A 93 5.93 -4.48 6.81
CA TRP A 93 4.92 -5.45 6.38
C TRP A 93 4.63 -6.48 7.46
N ARG A 94 3.34 -6.71 7.69
CA ARG A 94 2.84 -7.72 8.62
C ARG A 94 2.37 -8.95 7.84
N PHE A 95 2.92 -10.11 8.17
CA PHE A 95 2.49 -11.37 7.58
C PHE A 95 1.39 -12.02 8.42
N ASP A 96 0.31 -12.43 7.76
CA ASP A 96 -0.78 -13.18 8.35
C ASP A 96 -0.93 -14.54 7.65
N ALA A 97 -0.50 -15.59 8.35
CA ALA A 97 -0.58 -16.98 7.89
C ALA A 97 -2.01 -17.53 7.92
N ASN A 98 -2.87 -17.01 8.80
CA ASN A 98 -4.21 -17.56 9.03
C ASN A 98 -5.16 -17.26 7.85
N HIS A 99 -4.85 -16.22 7.08
CA HIS A 99 -5.64 -15.79 5.93
C HIS A 99 -5.00 -16.18 4.59
N GLY A 100 -4.29 -17.31 4.54
CA GLY A 100 -3.72 -17.84 3.30
C GLY A 100 -2.47 -17.09 2.83
N GLY A 101 -1.70 -16.52 3.76
CA GLY A 101 -0.42 -15.87 3.49
C GLY A 101 -0.57 -14.45 2.94
N ILE A 102 -1.25 -13.59 3.71
CA ILE A 102 -1.43 -12.18 3.35
C ILE A 102 -0.30 -11.35 3.97
N TYR A 103 0.20 -10.39 3.20
CA TYR A 103 1.04 -9.31 3.71
C TYR A 103 0.23 -8.03 3.79
N ALA A 104 0.23 -7.38 4.94
CA ALA A 104 -0.48 -6.12 5.16
C ALA A 104 0.52 -4.99 5.44
N LEU A 105 0.34 -3.86 4.77
CA LEU A 105 1.05 -2.61 5.01
C LEU A 105 0.07 -1.57 5.49
N ASP A 106 0.19 -1.17 6.75
CA ASP A 106 -0.57 -0.07 7.31
C ASP A 106 -0.05 1.25 6.73
N ILE A 107 -0.94 2.05 6.17
CA ILE A 107 -0.62 3.33 5.51
C ILE A 107 -1.37 4.49 6.17
N THR A 108 -0.71 5.62 6.25
CA THR A 108 -1.24 6.85 6.86
C THR A 108 -0.99 8.02 5.94
N LEU A 109 -1.83 9.04 6.01
CA LEU A 109 -1.56 10.28 5.28
C LEU A 109 -0.22 10.84 5.78
N ASN A 110 0.66 11.23 4.85
CA ASN A 110 1.85 11.96 5.23
C ASN A 110 1.41 13.35 5.71
N ASP A 111 1.31 13.56 7.02
CA ASP A 111 0.92 14.86 7.60
C ASP A 111 2.03 15.92 7.45
N ALA A 112 3.20 15.52 6.93
CA ALA A 112 4.04 16.46 6.22
C ALA A 112 3.26 16.92 4.98
N GLY A 113 2.52 18.03 5.11
CA GLY A 113 1.94 18.77 3.98
C GLY A 113 2.97 18.95 2.85
N PRO A 114 2.54 19.33 1.63
CA PRO A 114 3.41 19.36 0.45
C PRO A 114 4.76 19.95 0.83
N HIS A 115 5.80 19.13 0.79
CA HIS A 115 7.13 19.53 1.20
C HIS A 115 7.42 20.82 0.43
N PRO A 116 7.54 21.99 1.09
CA PRO A 116 7.86 23.21 0.38
C PRO A 116 9.19 22.91 -0.29
N LEU A 117 9.20 22.98 -1.61
CA LEU A 117 10.42 22.99 -2.39
C LEU A 117 11.35 23.98 -1.68
N ALA A 118 12.43 23.45 -1.10
CA ALA A 118 13.43 24.29 -0.48
C ALA A 118 13.95 25.27 -1.57
N PRO A 119 14.17 26.56 -1.23
CA PRO A 119 14.57 27.59 -2.18
C PRO A 119 15.92 27.29 -2.83
#